data_AF-A0A0E3RHE4-F1
#
_entry.id   AF-A0A0E3RHE4-F1
#
_cell.length_a   1.000
_cell.length_b   1.000
_cell.length_c   1.000
_cell.angle_alpha   90.00
_cell.angle_beta   90.00
_cell.angle_gamma   90.00
#
_symmetry.space_group_name_H-M   'P 1'
#
loop_
_entity.id
_entity.type
_entity.pdbx_description
1 polymer ?
#
loop_
_entity_poly.entity_id
_entity_poly.type
_entity_poly.pdbx_seq_one_letter_code
_entity_poly.pdbx_strand_id
1 'polypeptide(L)' 'MNFHSLIKSGESETLEFKEKFDDRTIESAVAFANAKGGMILIGVSGACQKEEK' A
#
# COMPACT_ATOMS: atom_id res chain seq x y z
N MET A 1 -14.01 -5.60 4.17
CA MET A 1 -13.07 -4.50 3.89
C MET A 1 -13.17 -4.18 2.41
N ASN A 2 -13.36 -2.91 2.06
CA ASN A 2 -13.61 -2.51 0.67
C ASN A 2 -12.29 -2.00 0.08
N PHE A 3 -11.58 -2.86 -0.67
CA PHE A 3 -10.28 -2.54 -1.28
C PHE A 3 -10.35 -1.30 -2.17
N HIS A 4 -11.51 -1.04 -2.76
CA HIS A 4 -11.79 0.16 -3.55
C HIS A 4 -11.57 1.47 -2.77
N SER A 5 -11.95 1.49 -1.49
CA SER A 5 -11.76 2.67 -0.64
C SER A 5 -10.30 2.88 -0.24
N LEU A 6 -9.54 1.79 -0.09
CA LEU A 6 -8.11 1.81 0.22
C LEU A 6 -7.29 2.32 -0.97
N ILE A 7 -7.62 1.86 -2.18
CA ILE A 7 -7.00 2.38 -3.41
C ILE A 7 -7.37 3.85 -3.64
N LYS A 8 -8.59 4.27 -3.29
CA LYS A 8 -9.01 5.68 -3.35
C LYS A 8 -8.31 6.59 -2.34
N SER A 9 -8.04 6.08 -1.14
CA SER A 9 -7.30 6.81 -0.11
C SER A 9 -5.83 7.02 -0.48
N GLY A 10 -5.28 6.21 -1.40
CA GLY A 10 -3.89 6.33 -1.84
C GLY A 10 -2.89 5.82 -0.80
N GLU A 11 -1.59 5.94 -1.12
CA GLU A 11 -0.53 5.63 -0.16
C GLU A 11 -0.59 6.60 1.01
N SER A 12 -0.32 6.08 2.19
CA SER A 12 -0.34 6.83 3.44
C SER A 12 0.78 6.34 4.34
N GLU A 13 1.03 7.06 5.43
CA GLU A 13 2.05 6.70 6.43
C GLU A 13 1.87 5.29 7.03
N THR A 14 0.71 4.67 6.84
CA THR A 14 0.43 3.29 7.27
C THR A 14 0.03 2.38 6.11
N LEU A 15 0.12 2.85 4.86
CA LEU A 15 -0.33 2.10 3.69
C LEU A 15 0.59 2.29 2.49
N GLU A 16 1.27 1.23 2.07
CA GLU A 16 2.23 1.25 0.95
C GLU A 16 1.76 0.35 -0.20
N PHE A 17 1.88 0.82 -1.44
CA PHE A 17 1.59 0.03 -2.63
C PHE A 17 2.88 -0.44 -3.30
N LYS A 18 2.93 -1.74 -3.61
CA LYS A 18 4.01 -2.33 -4.40
C LYS A 18 3.42 -3.16 -5.53
N GLU A 19 3.97 -3.04 -6.72
CA GLU A 19 3.63 -3.94 -7.82
C GLU A 19 4.18 -5.35 -7.62
N LYS A 20 5.33 -5.45 -6.94
CA LYS A 20 6.03 -6.72 -6.70
C LYS A 20 6.50 -6.83 -5.25
N PHE A 21 6.58 -8.07 -4.78
CA PHE A 21 7.16 -8.40 -3.50
C PHE A 21 8.68 -8.57 -3.67
N ASP A 22 9.45 -7.63 -3.16
CA ASP A 22 10.92 -7.61 -3.19
C ASP A 22 11.47 -7.41 -1.78
N ASP A 23 12.78 -7.53 -1.58
CA ASP A 23 13.44 -7.33 -0.26
C ASP A 23 13.09 -5.97 0.37
N ARG A 24 12.91 -4.94 -0.45
CA ARG A 24 12.45 -3.61 -0.01
C ARG A 24 11.08 -3.63 0.68
N THR A 25 10.22 -4.58 0.33
CA THR A 25 8.92 -4.79 0.98
C THR A 25 9.10 -5.32 2.40
N ILE A 26 10.10 -6.18 2.62
CA ILE A 26 10.42 -6.69 3.96
C ILE A 26 10.94 -5.54 4.83
N GLU A 27 11.81 -4.69 4.29
CA GLU A 27 12.30 -3.49 4.99
C GLU A 27 11.15 -2.56 5.37
N SER A 28 10.23 -2.27 4.44
CA SER A 28 9.03 -1.48 4.73
C SER A 28 8.14 -2.15 5.78
N ALA A 29 7.98 -3.48 5.73
CA ALA A 29 7.18 -4.21 6.71
C ALA A 29 7.76 -4.11 8.13
N VAL A 30 9.09 -4.22 8.25
CA VAL A 30 9.80 -4.05 9.53
C VAL A 30 9.70 -2.60 10.01
N ALA A 31 9.83 -1.61 9.11
CA ALA A 31 9.66 -0.20 9.44
C ALA A 31 8.23 0.09 9.94
N PHE A 32 7.21 -0.46 9.28
CA PHE A 32 5.82 -0.32 9.72
C PHE A 32 5.58 -1.00 11.07
N ALA A 33 6.13 -2.19 11.29
CA ALA A 33 6.02 -2.88 12.58
C ALA A 33 6.61 -2.07 13.73
N ASN A 34 7.70 -1.33 13.48
CA ASN A 34 8.37 -0.49 14.46
C ASN A 34 7.75 0.91 14.64
N ALA A 35 6.99 1.42 13.66
CA ALA A 35 6.38 2.75 13.73
C ALA A 35 5.03 2.75 14.46
N LYS A 36 3.96 2.29 13.77
CA LYS A 36 2.59 2.23 14.30
C LYS A 36 1.78 1.03 13.79
N GLY A 37 2.44 0.13 13.05
CA GLY A 37 1.79 -0.84 12.19
C GLY A 37 1.35 -0.21 10.87
N GLY A 38 1.19 -1.05 9.85
CA GLY A 38 0.79 -0.63 8.51
C GLY A 38 0.37 -1.81 7.66
N MET A 39 -0.12 -1.52 6.46
CA MET A 39 -0.58 -2.50 5.50
C MET A 39 0.11 -2.27 4.16
N ILE A 40 0.79 -3.31 3.66
CA ILE A 40 1.41 -3.26 2.35
C ILE A 40 0.53 -4.03 1.38
N LEU A 41 0.09 -3.37 0.31
CA LEU A 41 -0.67 -4.00 -0.75
C LEU A 41 0.27 -4.32 -1.91
N ILE A 42 0.44 -5.62 -2.16
CA ILE A 42 1.26 -6.17 -3.24
C ILE A 42 0.38 -6.52 -4.43
N GLY A 43 0.86 -6.22 -5.64
CA GLY A 43 0.14 -6.46 -6.89
C GLY A 43 -0.78 -5.31 -7.28
N VAL A 44 -0.59 -4.14 -6.67
CA VAL A 44 -1.29 -2.90 -7.05
C VAL A 44 -0.26 -1.95 -7.65
N SER A 45 -0.40 -1.69 -8.95
CA SER A 45 0.33 -0.60 -9.60
C SER A 45 -0.23 0.71 -9.08
N GLY A 46 0.62 1.56 -8.48
CA GLY A 46 0.28 2.89 -7.95
C GLY A 46 -0.22 3.88 -9.01
N ALA A 47 -0.72 3.39 -10.15
CA ALA A 47 -1.56 4.15 -11.04
C ALA A 47 -2.85 4.45 -10.30
N CYS A 48 -2.92 5.64 -9.73
CA CYS A 48 -4.13 6.47 -9.62
C CYS A 48 -5.20 6.00 -10.61
N GLN A 49 -6.05 5.05 -10.18
CA GLN A 49 -7.26 4.72 -10.91
C GLN A 49 -8.24 5.81 -10.53
N LYS A 50 -8.19 6.91 -11.28
CA LYS A 50 -9.31 7.83 -11.36
C LYS A 50 -10.52 6.97 -11.69
N GLU A 51 -11.43 6.89 -10.73
CA GLU A 51 -12.76 6.38 -10.97
C GLU A 51 -13.37 7.32 -12.02
N GLU A 52 -13.38 6.88 -13.28
CA GLU A 52 -14.18 7.50 -14.33
C GLU A 52 -15.63 7.47 -13.86
N LYS A 53 -16.21 8.67 -13.72
CA LYS A 53 -17.65 8.86 -13.70
C LYS A 53 -18.09 9.37 -15.05
#